data_AF-A0A9D7I458-F1
#
_entry.id   AF-A0A9D7I458-F1
#
_cell.length_a   1.000
_cell.length_b   1.000
_cell.length_c   1.000
_cell.angle_alpha   90.00
_cell.angle_beta   90.00
_cell.angle_gamma   90.00
#
_symmetry.space_group_name_H-M   'P 1'
#
loop_
_entity.id
_entity.type
_entity.pdbx_description
1 polymer ?
#
loop_
_entity_poly.entity_id
_entity_poly.type
_entity_poly.pdbx_seq_one_letter_code
_entity_poly.pdbx_strand_id
1 'polypeptide(L)' 'MGPKIDKLLKAAGINTFDDLAKASADKVREILDAAGSSFNLADPDSWAKQAKLAAAGKWDELTAYQDKLKGGRD' A
#
# COMPACT_ATOMS: atom_id res chain seq x y z
N MET A 1 -4.05 5.85 1.26
CA MET A 1 -2.92 5.59 2.18
C MET A 1 -3.00 6.50 3.38
N GLY A 2 -2.67 6.01 4.57
CA GLY A 2 -2.64 6.84 5.77
C GLY A 2 -1.38 7.70 5.86
N PRO A 3 -1.42 8.89 6.48
CA PRO A 3 -0.29 9.81 6.58
C PRO A 3 0.92 9.24 7.36
N LYS A 4 0.70 8.23 8.22
CA LYS A 4 1.78 7.54 8.96
C LYS A 4 2.62 6.65 8.04
N ILE A 5 1.96 5.92 7.14
CA ILE A 5 2.62 5.02 6.16
C ILE A 5 3.40 5.85 5.15
N ASP A 6 2.81 6.95 4.67
CA ASP A 6 3.48 7.88 3.75
C ASP A 6 4.80 8.42 4.34
N LYS A 7 4.78 8.86 5.60
CA LYS A 7 6.00 9.31 6.29
C LYS A 7 7.03 8.20 6.44
N LEU A 8 6.59 6.99 6.75
CA LEU A 8 7.47 5.83 6.91
C LEU A 8 8.16 5.45 5.59
N LEU A 9 7.36 5.33 4.52
CA LEU A 9 7.84 5.05 3.17
C LEU A 9 8.85 6.10 2.72
N LYS A 10 8.54 7.38 2.93
CA LYS A 10 9.47 8.49 2.64
C LYS A 10 10.78 8.38 3.40
N ALA A 11 10.72 8.02 4.68
CA ALA A 11 11.91 7.80 5.50
C ALA A 11 12.78 6.64 4.97
N ALA A 12 12.17 5.66 4.30
CA ALA A 12 12.86 4.56 3.64
C ALA A 12 13.25 4.84 2.18
N GLY A 13 13.04 6.07 1.68
CA GLY A 13 13.37 6.50 0.32
C GLY A 13 12.24 6.43 -0.70
N ILE A 14 11.08 5.87 -0.32
CA ILE A 14 9.89 5.76 -1.18
C ILE A 14 9.06 7.03 -1.05
N ASN A 15 9.32 7.99 -1.94
CA ASN A 15 8.75 9.33 -1.81
C ASN A 15 7.43 9.54 -2.57
N THR A 16 7.12 8.67 -3.52
CA THR A 16 5.96 8.80 -4.40
C THR A 16 5.24 7.46 -4.58
N PHE A 17 3.98 7.52 -5.02
CA PHE A 17 3.22 6.32 -5.38
C PHE A 17 3.86 5.54 -6.55
N ASP A 18 4.56 6.24 -7.44
CA ASP A 18 5.30 5.62 -8.53
C ASP A 18 6.51 4.83 -8.01
N ASP A 19 7.24 5.41 -7.05
CA ASP A 19 8.35 4.73 -6.38
C ASP A 19 7.85 3.52 -5.60
N LEU A 20 6.70 3.64 -4.93
CA LEU A 20 6.03 2.53 -4.26
C LEU A 20 5.59 1.43 -5.25
N ALA A 21 5.05 1.80 -6.41
CA ALA A 21 4.62 0.84 -7.43
C ALA A 21 5.81 0.10 -8.08
N LYS A 22 6.98 0.75 -8.10
CA LYS A 22 8.26 0.16 -8.53
C LYS A 22 8.94 -0.64 -7.43
N ALA A 23 8.74 -0.26 -6.17
CA ALA A 23 9.24 -0.99 -5.03
C ALA A 23 8.54 -2.35 -4.91
N SER A 24 9.31 -3.39 -4.57
CA SER A 24 8.75 -4.71 -4.31
C SER A 24 7.94 -4.71 -3.02
N ALA A 25 6.83 -5.43 -3.01
CA ALA A 25 5.99 -5.60 -1.81
C ALA A 25 6.80 -6.10 -0.60
N ASP A 26 7.82 -6.94 -0.85
CA ASP A 26 8.76 -7.44 0.15
C ASP A 26 9.52 -6.31 0.87
N LYS A 27 10.12 -5.40 0.10
CA LYS A 27 10.87 -4.24 0.63
C LYS A 27 9.96 -3.33 1.46
N VAL A 28 8.74 -3.10 0.98
CA VAL A 28 7.76 -2.32 1.74
C VAL A 28 7.35 -3.05 3.02
N ARG A 29 7.21 -4.38 2.98
CA ARG A 29 6.88 -5.20 4.14
C ARG A 29 7.98 -5.14 5.20
N GLU A 30 9.25 -5.20 4.82
CA GLU A 30 10.38 -5.01 5.75
C GLU A 30 10.34 -3.63 6.42
N ILE A 31 10.05 -2.57 5.67
CA ILE A 31 9.94 -1.20 6.20
C ILE A 31 8.79 -1.11 7.22
N LEU A 32 7.64 -1.70 6.91
CA LEU A 32 6.47 -1.71 7.79
C LEU A 32 6.71 -2.55 9.05
N ASP A 33 7.42 -3.68 8.93
CA ASP A 33 7.77 -4.54 10.06
C ASP A 33 8.73 -3.82 11.02
N ALA A 34 9.74 -3.14 10.47
CA ALA A 34 10.65 -2.28 11.23
C ALA A 34 9.94 -1.09 11.91
N ALA A 35 8.82 -0.63 11.36
CA ALA A 35 8.00 0.44 11.93
C ALA A 35 7.07 -0.01 13.06
N GLY A 36 6.89 -1.33 13.21
CA GLY A 36 6.14 -1.96 14.27
C GLY A 36 4.75 -2.47 13.86
N SER A 37 4.17 -3.27 14.75
CA SER A 37 2.96 -4.08 14.51
C SER A 37 1.71 -3.30 14.09
N SER A 38 1.68 -1.97 14.30
CA SER A 38 0.60 -1.09 13.83
C SER A 38 0.45 -1.08 12.30
N PHE A 39 1.52 -1.41 11.58
CA PHE A 39 1.54 -1.46 10.13
C PHE A 39 1.42 -2.89 9.58
N ASN A 40 1.36 -3.90 10.44
CA ASN A 40 1.22 -5.31 10.05
C ASN A 40 -0.21 -5.63 9.54
N LEU A 41 -1.19 -4.83 9.96
CA LEU A 41 -2.56 -4.83 9.41
C LEU A 41 -2.65 -4.22 8.01
N ALA A 42 -1.55 -3.66 7.52
CA ALA A 42 -1.47 -2.92 6.29
C ALA A 42 -0.76 -3.82 5.26
N ASP A 43 -1.48 -4.28 4.23
CA ASP A 43 -0.89 -5.15 3.22
C ASP A 43 -0.23 -4.32 2.09
N PRO A 44 1.11 -4.30 2.01
CA PRO A 44 1.81 -3.55 0.97
C PRO A 44 1.57 -4.11 -0.43
N ASP A 45 1.27 -5.40 -0.53
CA ASP A 45 0.88 -6.05 -1.79
C ASP A 45 -0.44 -5.46 -2.31
N SER A 46 -1.37 -5.19 -1.40
CA SER A 46 -2.65 -4.55 -1.68
C SER A 46 -2.48 -3.13 -2.22
N TRP A 47 -1.54 -2.38 -1.63
CA TRP A 47 -1.25 -1.02 -2.05
C TRP A 47 -0.56 -0.93 -3.40
N ALA A 48 0.43 -1.78 -3.66
CA ALA A 48 1.08 -1.84 -4.96
C ALA A 48 0.04 -2.19 -6.04
N LYS A 49 -0.87 -3.11 -5.74
CA LYS A 49 -1.99 -3.48 -6.62
C LYS A 49 -2.96 -2.33 -6.85
N GLN A 50 -3.34 -1.59 -5.80
CA GLN A 50 -4.18 -0.41 -5.91
C GLN A 50 -3.51 0.71 -6.72
N ALA A 51 -2.23 0.98 -6.47
CA ALA A 51 -1.46 1.97 -7.23
C ALA A 51 -1.39 1.58 -8.71
N LYS A 52 -1.19 0.29 -9.02
CA LYS A 52 -1.16 -0.23 -10.39
C LYS A 52 -2.53 -0.16 -11.07
N LEU A 53 -3.62 -0.48 -10.37
CA LEU A 53 -4.99 -0.35 -10.88
C LEU A 53 -5.35 1.12 -11.15
N ALA A 54 -5.00 2.02 -10.24
CA ALA A 54 -5.19 3.46 -10.41
C ALA A 54 -4.36 4.00 -11.59
N ALA A 55 -3.09 3.61 -11.70
CA ALA A 55 -2.23 3.98 -12.83
C ALA A 55 -2.73 3.42 -14.17
N ALA A 56 -3.36 2.24 -14.16
CA ALA A 56 -4.00 1.64 -15.32
C ALA A 56 -5.38 2.24 -15.65
N GLY A 57 -5.89 3.19 -14.85
CA GLY A 57 -7.23 3.76 -15.02
C GLY A 57 -8.37 2.80 -14.68
N LYS A 58 -8.08 1.67 -14.02
CA LYS A 58 -9.04 0.63 -13.65
C LYS A 58 -9.74 0.96 -12.33
N TRP A 59 -10.47 2.07 -12.33
CA TRP A 59 -11.17 2.57 -11.14
C TRP A 59 -12.28 1.64 -10.64
N ASP A 60 -12.92 0.88 -11.55
CA ASP A 60 -13.97 -0.08 -11.22
C ASP A 60 -13.40 -1.29 -10.45
N GLU A 61 -12.34 -1.92 -10.98
CA GLU A 61 -11.60 -2.98 -10.28
C GLU A 61 -11.00 -2.48 -8.96
N LEU A 62 -10.49 -1.24 -8.94
CA LEU A 62 -9.96 -0.63 -7.72
C LEU A 62 -11.05 -0.48 -6.66
N THR A 63 -12.25 -0.04 -7.06
CA THR A 63 -13.39 0.13 -6.16
C THR A 63 -13.86 -1.21 -5.62
N ALA A 64 -14.06 -2.21 -6.49
CA ALA A 64 -14.42 -3.57 -6.07
C ALA A 64 -13.36 -4.18 -5.13
N TYR A 65 -12.08 -3.93 -5.40
CA TYR A 65 -10.98 -4.39 -4.55
C TYR A 65 -10.96 -3.67 -3.19
N GLN A 66 -11.18 -2.36 -3.18
CA GLN A 66 -11.30 -1.56 -1.96
C GLN A 66 -12.51 -1.98 -1.11
N ASP A 67 -13.64 -2.27 -1.76
CA ASP A 67 -14.86 -2.74 -1.11
C ASP A 67 -14.65 -4.10 -0.46
N LYS A 68 -13.99 -5.03 -1.16
CA LYS A 68 -13.60 -6.35 -0.62
C LYS A 68 -12.68 -6.24 0.60
N LEU A 69 -11.76 -5.28 0.60
CA LEU A 69 -10.85 -5.03 1.73
C LEU A 69 -11.54 -4.38 2.93
N LYS A 70 -12.50 -3.49 2.68
CA LYS A 70 -13.32 -2.88 3.75
C LYS A 70 -14.32 -3.86 4.33
N GLY A 71 -14.94 -4.69 3.49
CA GLY A 71 -15.95 -5.68 3.87
C GLY A 71 -15.41 -6.94 4.55
N GLY A 72 -14.08 -7.10 4.63
CA GLY A 72 -13.42 -8.19 5.36
C GLY A 72 -13.19 -7.95 6.86
N ARG A 73 -13.71 -6.85 7.41
CA ARG A 73 -13.79 -6.64 8.86
C ARG A 73 -15.18 -7.08 9.33
N ASP A 74 -15.26 -8.31 9.80
CA ASP A 74 -16.16 -8.66 10.91
C ASP A 74 -15.43 -8.28 12.22
#